data_AF-A0A2G5TCY7-F1
#
_entry.id   AF-A0A2G5TCY7-F1
#
_cell.length_a   1.000
_cell.length_b   1.000
_cell.length_c   1.000
_cell.angle_alpha   90.00
_cell.angle_beta   90.00
_cell.angle_gamma   90.00
#
_symmetry.space_group_name_H-M   'P 1'
#
loop_
_entity.id
_entity.type
_entity.pdbx_description
1 polymer ?
#
loop_
_entity_poly.entity_id
_entity_poly.type
_entity_poly.pdbx_seq_one_letter_code
_entity_poly.pdbx_strand_id
1 'polypeptide(L)'
;MSNSSSPSLENVQTPNGMMMTTYSLQQQVRDLEYLLQKKDQQLYEKNMEIMIVKGQKLMKSRRPIQKESIQKRMAMRDCTFPNPTSDFDSINASEEYNSVKCYARIHGYQFILIRDTGPNETCQQKDLFLAQKLQLYSRNCLKIFKNSKSFEDLFIFEACIRNLLENAENRIFQKIKILPKGRSWVRDGWITNSQWSRHVDFMLHGWKMSQLRETPKWVLKSIPTARNQWFSPFSGEFHVEKCTESNSTWYYDVKLIGDVEEIQKSLRKMADNVEVMKKKALAKINNF
;
A
#
# COMPACT_ATOMS: atom_id res chain seq x y z
N MET A 1 -36.00 48.97 -0.60
CA MET A 1 -36.65 48.14 -1.64
C MET A 1 -35.68 47.06 -2.03
N SER A 2 -35.96 45.83 -1.61
CA SER A 2 -35.19 44.61 -1.83
C SER A 2 -35.54 44.02 -3.19
N ASN A 3 -34.57 43.88 -4.09
CA ASN A 3 -34.72 43.06 -5.29
C ASN A 3 -33.93 41.78 -5.12
N SER A 4 -34.67 40.68 -5.00
CA SER A 4 -34.22 39.31 -5.02
C SER A 4 -34.12 38.85 -6.49
N SER A 5 -32.92 38.49 -6.93
CA SER A 5 -32.70 37.89 -8.25
C SER A 5 -32.53 36.38 -8.07
N SER A 6 -33.55 35.63 -8.48
CA SER A 6 -33.46 34.17 -8.63
C SER A 6 -32.65 33.82 -9.88
N PRO A 7 -31.79 32.79 -9.88
CA PRO A 7 -31.10 32.37 -11.09
C PRO A 7 -32.06 31.60 -12.00
N SER A 8 -32.19 32.07 -13.23
CA SER A 8 -32.95 31.44 -14.31
C SER A 8 -32.33 30.10 -14.71
N LEU A 9 -33.14 29.04 -14.72
CA LEU A 9 -32.81 27.74 -15.30
C LEU A 9 -32.66 27.87 -16.82
N GLU A 10 -31.45 27.71 -17.34
CA GLU A 10 -31.23 27.55 -18.77
C GLU A 10 -31.56 26.11 -19.18
N ASN A 11 -32.58 25.97 -20.03
CA ASN A 11 -32.95 24.71 -20.67
C ASN A 11 -32.08 24.50 -21.90
N VAL A 12 -31.27 23.43 -21.91
CA VAL A 12 -30.53 22.98 -23.10
C VAL A 12 -31.41 21.97 -23.85
N GLN A 13 -31.87 22.36 -25.04
CA GLN A 13 -32.71 21.52 -25.92
C GLN A 13 -31.82 20.61 -26.78
N THR A 14 -32.04 19.30 -26.70
CA THR A 14 -31.43 18.32 -27.62
C THR A 14 -32.39 18.02 -28.79
N PRO A 15 -31.89 17.51 -29.94
CA PRO A 15 -32.66 17.39 -31.19
C PRO A 15 -33.90 16.49 -31.12
N ASN A 16 -34.08 15.70 -30.05
CA ASN A 16 -35.16 14.71 -29.92
C ASN A 16 -36.22 15.05 -28.86
N GLY A 17 -36.32 16.30 -28.41
CA GLY A 17 -37.50 16.80 -27.68
C GLY A 17 -37.78 16.17 -26.31
N MET A 18 -36.86 15.41 -25.71
CA MET A 18 -37.03 14.86 -24.36
C MET A 18 -36.40 15.83 -23.34
N MET A 19 -37.23 16.54 -22.56
CA MET A 19 -36.76 17.34 -21.42
C MET A 19 -36.24 16.41 -20.32
N MET A 20 -34.92 16.26 -20.24
CA MET A 20 -34.25 15.70 -19.07
C MET A 20 -33.95 16.86 -18.12
N THR A 21 -34.53 16.85 -16.93
CA THR A 21 -34.18 17.82 -15.89
C THR A 21 -32.70 17.66 -15.51
N THR A 22 -32.05 18.76 -15.11
CA THR A 22 -30.64 18.74 -14.64
C THR A 22 -30.40 17.71 -13.52
N TYR A 23 -31.43 17.45 -12.70
CA TYR A 23 -31.44 16.40 -11.69
C TYR A 23 -31.36 14.98 -12.27
N SER A 24 -32.07 14.72 -13.38
CA SER A 24 -32.04 13.44 -14.10
C SER A 24 -30.66 13.15 -14.71
N LEU A 25 -30.02 14.18 -15.28
CA LEU A 25 -28.65 14.07 -15.81
C LEU A 25 -27.62 13.81 -14.70
N GLN A 26 -27.73 14.50 -13.55
CA GLN A 26 -26.85 14.25 -12.40
C GLN A 26 -26.99 12.83 -11.85
N GLN A 27 -28.20 12.27 -11.85
CA GLN A 27 -28.40 10.89 -11.41
C GLN A 27 -27.77 9.90 -12.39
N GLN A 28 -27.93 10.12 -13.70
CA GLN A 28 -27.28 9.29 -14.72
C GLN A 28 -25.75 9.33 -14.63
N VAL A 29 -25.16 10.49 -14.33
CA VAL A 29 -23.71 10.60 -14.11
C VAL A 29 -23.28 9.76 -12.91
N ARG A 30 -23.99 9.83 -11.77
CA ARG A 30 -23.70 9.00 -10.59
C ARG A 30 -23.82 7.51 -10.87
N ASP A 31 -24.86 7.11 -11.63
CA ASP A 31 -25.08 5.70 -11.99
C ASP A 31 -23.97 5.20 -12.94
N LEU A 32 -23.51 6.04 -13.86
CA LEU A 32 -22.37 5.73 -14.74
C LEU A 32 -21.05 5.64 -13.97
N GLU A 33 -20.80 6.57 -13.03
CA GLU A 33 -19.62 6.52 -12.14
C GLU A 33 -19.61 5.22 -11.31
N TYR A 34 -20.76 4.82 -10.78
CA TYR A 34 -20.91 3.56 -10.04
C TYR A 34 -20.64 2.33 -10.94
N LEU A 35 -21.19 2.30 -12.16
CA LEU A 35 -20.95 1.22 -13.11
C LEU A 35 -19.48 1.14 -13.54
N LEU A 36 -18.83 2.29 -13.74
CA LEU A 36 -17.41 2.39 -14.07
C LEU A 36 -16.57 1.82 -12.92
N GLN A 37 -16.86 2.22 -11.68
CA GLN A 37 -16.18 1.72 -10.49
C GLN A 37 -16.30 0.19 -10.35
N LYS A 38 -17.48 -0.37 -10.64
CA LYS A 38 -17.72 -1.82 -10.61
C LYS A 38 -16.95 -2.56 -11.71
N LYS A 39 -16.86 -1.98 -12.91
CA LYS A 39 -16.07 -2.55 -14.02
C LYS A 39 -14.57 -2.52 -13.74
N ASP A 40 -14.08 -1.44 -13.16
CA ASP A 40 -12.68 -1.30 -12.75
C ASP A 40 -12.30 -2.31 -11.67
N GLN A 41 -13.20 -2.55 -10.71
CA GLN A 41 -13.01 -3.59 -9.69
C GLN A 41 -12.92 -4.99 -10.32
N GLN A 42 -13.83 -5.33 -11.25
CA GLN A 42 -13.78 -6.61 -11.97
C GLN A 42 -12.49 -6.77 -12.77
N LEU A 43 -12.01 -5.70 -13.41
CA LEU A 43 -10.76 -5.71 -14.17
C LEU A 43 -9.54 -5.90 -13.25
N TYR A 44 -9.54 -5.23 -12.10
CA TYR A 44 -8.50 -5.39 -11.07
C TYR A 44 -8.44 -6.82 -10.54
N GLU A 45 -9.58 -7.41 -10.18
CA GLU A 45 -9.67 -8.79 -9.70
C GLU A 45 -9.13 -9.78 -10.74
N LYS A 46 -9.51 -9.59 -12.01
CA LYS A 46 -9.02 -10.40 -13.14
C LYS A 46 -7.51 -10.23 -13.35
N ASN A 47 -6.98 -9.01 -13.24
CA ASN A 47 -5.54 -8.75 -13.35
C ASN A 47 -4.75 -9.38 -12.19
N MET A 48 -5.27 -9.30 -10.97
CA MET A 48 -4.72 -9.96 -9.79
C MET A 48 -4.71 -11.49 -9.97
N GLU A 49 -5.80 -12.06 -10.47
CA GLU A 49 -5.88 -13.49 -10.79
C GLU A 49 -4.87 -13.90 -11.86
N ILE A 50 -4.74 -13.11 -12.94
CA ILE A 50 -3.73 -13.34 -13.99
C ILE A 50 -2.32 -13.29 -13.42
N MET A 51 -2.01 -12.38 -12.49
CA MET A 51 -0.69 -12.28 -11.86
C MET A 51 -0.42 -13.48 -10.94
N ILE A 52 -1.41 -13.93 -10.17
CA ILE A 52 -1.32 -15.15 -9.35
C ILE A 52 -1.11 -16.36 -10.26
N VAL A 53 -1.87 -16.50 -11.35
CA VAL A 53 -1.79 -17.62 -12.29
C VAL A 53 -0.48 -17.61 -13.07
N LYS A 54 0.02 -16.44 -13.51
CA LYS A 54 1.34 -16.31 -14.16
C LYS A 54 2.47 -16.64 -13.17
N GLY A 55 2.37 -16.19 -11.92
CA GLY A 55 3.28 -16.58 -10.84
C GLY A 55 3.29 -18.10 -10.59
N GLN A 56 2.11 -18.73 -10.60
CA GLN A 56 1.97 -20.18 -10.48
C GLN A 56 2.49 -20.93 -11.72
N LYS A 57 2.30 -20.42 -12.94
CA LYS A 57 2.84 -21.02 -14.18
C LYS A 57 4.37 -20.99 -14.20
N LEU A 58 4.99 -19.90 -13.72
CA LEU A 58 6.45 -19.83 -13.55
C LEU A 58 6.97 -20.85 -12.53
N MET A 59 6.15 -21.26 -11.55
CA MET A 59 6.48 -22.30 -10.58
C MET A 59 6.18 -23.73 -11.06
N LYS A 60 5.33 -23.92 -12.09
CA LYS A 60 4.92 -25.23 -12.63
C LYS A 60 5.88 -25.85 -13.65
N SER A 61 7.00 -25.20 -13.95
CA SER A 61 8.08 -25.78 -14.79
C SER A 61 8.85 -26.93 -14.11
N ARG A 62 8.49 -27.34 -12.88
CA ARG A 62 9.11 -28.47 -12.18
C ARG A 62 8.06 -29.36 -11.50
N ARG A 63 7.83 -30.54 -12.12
CA ARG A 63 7.11 -31.76 -11.68
C ARG A 63 5.68 -31.60 -11.09
N PRO A 64 4.77 -32.58 -11.31
CA PRO A 64 3.39 -32.46 -10.89
C PRO A 64 3.28 -32.65 -9.37
N ILE A 65 2.97 -31.58 -8.65
CA ILE A 65 2.53 -31.63 -7.25
C ILE A 65 1.02 -31.85 -7.26
N GLN A 66 0.55 -32.85 -6.50
CA GLN A 66 -0.86 -33.13 -6.25
C GLN A 66 -1.60 -31.83 -5.89
N LYS A 67 -2.78 -31.63 -6.48
CA LYS A 67 -3.66 -30.48 -6.19
C LYS A 67 -4.24 -30.61 -4.78
N GLU A 68 -3.45 -30.34 -3.75
CA GLU A 68 -4.02 -29.85 -2.48
C GLU A 68 -4.60 -28.46 -2.76
N SER A 69 -5.81 -28.20 -2.28
CA SER A 69 -6.42 -26.88 -2.32
C SER A 69 -5.51 -25.89 -1.59
N ILE A 70 -4.77 -25.08 -2.34
CA ILE A 70 -3.87 -24.08 -1.75
C ILE A 70 -4.75 -23.06 -1.01
N GLN A 71 -4.85 -23.19 0.31
CA GLN A 71 -5.48 -22.21 1.17
C GLN A 71 -4.71 -20.90 1.03
N LYS A 72 -5.36 -19.86 0.48
CA LYS A 72 -4.72 -18.56 0.33
C LYS A 72 -4.55 -17.92 1.71
N ARG A 73 -3.34 -17.48 2.04
CA ARG A 73 -3.00 -16.86 3.34
C ARG A 73 -2.47 -15.46 3.12
N MET A 74 -2.88 -14.54 3.98
CA MET A 74 -2.34 -13.19 4.08
C MET A 74 -1.81 -12.99 5.49
N ALA A 75 -0.50 -12.77 5.61
CA ALA A 75 0.15 -12.57 6.89
C ALA A 75 0.61 -11.12 7.04
N MET A 76 0.35 -10.52 8.20
CA MET A 76 0.86 -9.21 8.59
C MET A 76 1.66 -9.35 9.88
N ARG A 77 2.83 -8.71 9.95
CA ARG A 77 3.70 -8.74 11.12
C ARG A 77 3.50 -7.47 11.93
N ASP A 78 3.27 -7.65 13.23
CA ASP A 78 3.20 -6.58 14.22
C ASP A 78 4.54 -6.51 14.95
N CYS A 79 5.31 -5.44 14.72
CA CYS A 79 6.63 -5.24 15.31
C CYS A 79 6.61 -4.34 16.57
N THR A 80 5.44 -4.12 17.17
CA THR A 80 5.35 -3.38 18.44
C THR A 80 6.01 -4.18 19.56
N PHE A 81 6.88 -3.52 20.34
CA PHE A 81 7.67 -4.17 21.39
C PHE A 81 6.77 -4.74 22.51
N PRO A 82 7.17 -5.83 23.21
CA PRO A 82 6.32 -6.55 24.15
C PRO A 82 5.94 -5.80 25.45
N ASN A 83 6.38 -4.55 25.62
CA ASN A 83 5.94 -3.69 26.72
C ASN A 83 5.21 -2.46 26.15
N PRO A 84 3.88 -2.52 25.97
CA PRO A 84 3.09 -1.34 25.69
C PRO A 84 3.02 -0.50 26.97
N THR A 85 4.06 0.29 27.23
CA THR A 85 3.95 1.36 28.23
C THR A 85 3.17 2.51 27.61
N SER A 86 1.85 2.34 27.56
CA SER A 86 0.78 3.31 27.33
C SER A 86 -0.26 2.76 26.34
N ASP A 87 -1.53 3.07 26.62
CA ASP A 87 -2.68 2.92 25.73
C ASP A 87 -2.53 3.65 24.37
N PHE A 88 -1.36 4.23 24.09
CA PHE A 88 -1.07 5.08 22.93
C PHE A 88 -0.72 4.26 21.66
N ASP A 89 -0.27 3.01 21.80
CA ASP A 89 0.12 2.13 20.68
C ASP A 89 -0.98 1.16 20.24
N SER A 90 -1.99 0.87 21.08
CA SER A 90 -3.09 -0.04 20.75
C SER A 90 -4.13 0.57 19.82
N ILE A 91 -4.26 1.91 19.80
CA ILE A 91 -5.28 2.63 19.03
C ILE A 91 -4.79 3.00 17.63
N ASN A 92 -3.48 3.30 17.47
CA ASN A 92 -2.91 3.84 16.22
C ASN A 92 -2.78 2.83 15.08
N ALA A 93 -2.77 1.52 15.36
CA ALA A 93 -2.59 0.49 14.32
C ALA A 93 -3.92 -0.12 13.84
N SER A 94 -5.06 0.32 14.40
CA SER A 94 -6.37 -0.28 14.14
C SER A 94 -6.78 -0.20 12.67
N GLU A 95 -6.63 0.94 11.99
CA GLU A 95 -7.15 1.14 10.63
C GLU A 95 -6.35 0.39 9.55
N GLU A 96 -5.02 0.38 9.64
CA GLU A 96 -4.19 -0.43 8.73
C GLU A 96 -4.54 -1.92 8.87
N TYR A 97 -4.52 -2.43 10.11
CA TYR A 97 -4.87 -3.83 10.38
C TYR A 97 -6.29 -4.15 9.92
N ASN A 98 -7.24 -3.27 10.16
CA ASN A 98 -8.64 -3.44 9.77
C ASN A 98 -8.81 -3.44 8.26
N SER A 99 -8.08 -2.59 7.53
CA SER A 99 -8.05 -2.56 6.06
C SER A 99 -7.55 -3.90 5.49
N VAL A 100 -6.39 -4.40 5.96
CA VAL A 100 -5.83 -5.67 5.50
C VAL A 100 -6.71 -6.85 5.87
N LYS A 101 -7.26 -6.85 7.11
CA LYS A 101 -8.19 -7.88 7.59
C LYS A 101 -9.48 -7.91 6.78
N CYS A 102 -10.00 -6.74 6.40
CA CYS A 102 -11.18 -6.62 5.56
C CYS A 102 -10.89 -7.16 4.14
N TYR A 103 -9.80 -6.74 3.52
CA TYR A 103 -9.35 -7.28 2.23
C TYR A 103 -9.19 -8.81 2.28
N ALA A 104 -8.58 -9.34 3.33
CA ALA A 104 -8.42 -10.77 3.53
C ALA A 104 -9.77 -11.49 3.59
N ARG A 105 -10.74 -10.95 4.35
CA ARG A 105 -12.09 -11.49 4.48
C ARG A 105 -12.85 -11.51 3.15
N ILE A 106 -12.85 -10.40 2.42
CA ILE A 106 -13.56 -10.27 1.13
C ILE A 106 -13.03 -11.26 0.10
N HIS A 107 -11.73 -11.51 0.07
CA HIS A 107 -11.12 -12.38 -0.95
C HIS A 107 -10.87 -13.82 -0.48
N GLY A 108 -11.43 -14.21 0.67
CA GLY A 108 -11.30 -15.57 1.21
C GLY A 108 -9.87 -15.95 1.63
N TYR A 109 -9.04 -14.97 1.98
CA TYR A 109 -7.73 -15.22 2.58
C TYR A 109 -7.87 -15.51 4.08
N GLN A 110 -7.11 -16.48 4.58
CA GLN A 110 -6.87 -16.58 6.01
C GLN A 110 -5.93 -15.44 6.44
N PHE A 111 -6.43 -14.52 7.29
CA PHE A 111 -5.64 -13.46 7.89
C PHE A 111 -4.85 -14.00 9.09
N ILE A 112 -3.53 -13.79 9.10
CA ILE A 112 -2.64 -14.23 10.19
C ILE A 112 -1.87 -13.01 10.69
N LEU A 113 -2.09 -12.63 11.95
CA LEU A 113 -1.29 -11.61 12.62
C LEU A 113 -0.13 -12.27 13.35
N ILE A 114 1.10 -11.96 12.95
CA ILE A 114 2.32 -12.47 13.56
C ILE A 114 2.86 -11.39 14.49
N ARG A 115 2.86 -11.63 15.79
CA ARG A 115 3.49 -10.73 16.76
C ARG A 115 4.99 -10.98 16.80
N ASP A 116 5.76 -9.92 16.62
CA ASP A 116 7.21 -9.97 16.75
C ASP A 116 7.58 -10.03 18.22
N THR A 117 8.38 -11.02 18.59
CA THR A 117 8.85 -11.17 19.97
C THR A 117 10.18 -10.46 20.22
N GLY A 118 10.64 -9.69 19.23
CA GLY A 118 11.81 -8.82 19.33
C GLY A 118 13.12 -9.53 18.99
N PRO A 119 14.25 -8.79 19.01
CA PRO A 119 15.53 -9.27 18.51
C PRO A 119 16.20 -10.33 19.41
N ASN A 120 15.74 -10.48 20.65
CA ASN A 120 16.33 -11.39 21.64
C ASN A 120 15.71 -12.80 21.58
N GLU A 121 14.56 -12.96 20.92
CA GLU A 121 13.96 -14.25 20.72
C GLU A 121 14.41 -14.86 19.39
N THR A 122 14.71 -16.16 19.43
CA THR A 122 15.12 -16.89 18.23
C THR A 122 13.92 -17.01 17.30
N CYS A 123 13.96 -16.29 16.18
CA CYS A 123 12.97 -16.43 15.12
C CYS A 123 12.88 -17.91 14.71
N GLN A 124 11.76 -18.57 15.01
CA GLN A 124 11.53 -19.97 14.66
C GLN A 124 11.29 -20.20 13.17
N GLN A 125 11.59 -19.20 12.31
CA GLN A 125 11.44 -19.35 10.88
C GLN A 125 12.39 -20.44 10.37
N LYS A 126 11.80 -21.58 10.00
CA LYS A 126 12.51 -22.75 9.46
C LYS A 126 13.11 -22.54 8.06
N ASP A 127 12.94 -21.35 7.48
CA ASP A 127 13.54 -21.01 6.19
C ASP A 127 15.02 -20.65 6.41
N LEU A 128 15.79 -21.71 6.74
CA LEU A 128 17.23 -21.64 6.99
C LEU A 128 17.95 -20.93 5.85
N PHE A 129 17.43 -20.98 4.62
CA PHE A 129 18.17 -20.53 3.44
C PHE A 129 18.27 -19.00 3.34
N LEU A 130 17.20 -18.27 3.66
CA LEU A 130 17.26 -16.81 3.70
C LEU A 130 18.12 -16.34 4.86
N ALA A 131 17.93 -16.93 6.05
CA ALA A 131 18.71 -16.62 7.24
C ALA A 131 20.20 -16.94 7.05
N GLN A 132 20.54 -18.09 6.48
CA GLN A 132 21.92 -18.56 6.28
C GLN A 132 22.61 -17.82 5.13
N LYS A 133 21.92 -17.51 4.02
CA LYS A 133 22.47 -16.60 3.00
C LYS A 133 22.69 -15.20 3.60
N LEU A 134 21.71 -14.63 4.29
CA LEU A 134 21.86 -13.31 4.91
C LEU A 134 22.96 -13.29 5.98
N GLN A 135 23.08 -14.33 6.81
CA GLN A 135 24.16 -14.46 7.81
C GLN A 135 25.54 -14.54 7.16
N LEU A 136 25.68 -15.22 6.02
CA LEU A 136 26.95 -15.31 5.28
C LEU A 136 27.31 -13.96 4.64
N TYR A 137 26.34 -13.24 4.06
CA TYR A 137 26.57 -11.99 3.35
C TYR A 137 26.74 -10.77 4.27
N SER A 138 26.25 -10.80 5.51
CA SER A 138 26.03 -9.58 6.30
C SER A 138 26.96 -9.35 7.48
N ARG A 139 28.05 -10.10 7.71
CA ARG A 139 28.92 -9.85 8.89
C ARG A 139 29.35 -8.38 9.00
N ASN A 140 29.71 -7.75 7.89
CA ASN A 140 30.06 -6.32 7.84
C ASN A 140 28.85 -5.41 8.08
N CYS A 141 27.69 -5.70 7.49
CA CYS A 141 26.48 -4.91 7.74
C CYS A 141 25.98 -5.06 9.20
N LEU A 142 26.06 -6.26 9.76
CA LEU A 142 25.68 -6.52 11.15
C LEU A 142 26.60 -5.78 12.13
N LYS A 143 27.88 -5.59 11.80
CA LYS A 143 28.78 -4.74 12.58
C LYS A 143 28.29 -3.29 12.63
N ILE A 144 27.84 -2.75 11.49
CA ILE A 144 27.24 -1.40 11.40
C ILE A 144 26.00 -1.33 12.30
N PHE A 145 25.09 -2.29 12.19
CA PHE A 145 23.88 -2.35 13.01
C PHE A 145 24.19 -2.38 14.51
N LYS A 146 25.11 -3.25 14.95
CA LYS A 146 25.49 -3.39 16.36
C LYS A 146 26.14 -2.12 16.94
N ASN A 147 26.84 -1.35 16.12
CA ASN A 147 27.52 -0.12 16.53
C ASN A 147 26.71 1.15 16.22
N SER A 148 25.49 1.01 15.70
CA SER A 148 24.61 2.11 15.30
C SER A 148 24.18 2.93 16.52
N LYS A 149 24.37 4.25 16.45
CA LYS A 149 23.98 5.20 17.51
C LYS A 149 23.00 6.27 17.02
N SER A 150 22.76 6.33 15.71
CA SER A 150 21.90 7.34 15.08
C SER A 150 21.04 6.75 13.97
N PHE A 151 20.02 7.51 13.55
CA PHE A 151 19.22 7.15 12.37
C PHE A 151 20.05 7.10 11.08
N GLU A 152 21.10 7.92 10.98
CA GLU A 152 22.01 7.90 9.83
C GLU A 152 22.76 6.56 9.75
N ASP A 153 23.23 6.04 10.88
CA ASP A 153 23.90 4.74 10.96
C ASP A 153 22.96 3.60 10.55
N LEU A 154 21.68 3.69 10.92
CA LEU A 154 20.64 2.76 10.48
C LEU A 154 20.42 2.80 8.96
N PHE A 155 20.47 3.99 8.34
CA PHE A 155 20.39 4.11 6.88
C PHE A 155 21.62 3.52 6.18
N ILE A 156 22.82 3.62 6.78
CA ILE A 156 24.03 2.98 6.28
C ILE A 156 23.89 1.45 6.35
N PHE A 157 23.38 0.93 7.46
CA PHE A 157 23.04 -0.48 7.59
C PHE A 157 22.02 -0.94 6.54
N GLU A 158 20.90 -0.20 6.37
CA GLU A 158 19.88 -0.49 5.36
C GLU A 158 20.50 -0.53 3.96
N ALA A 159 21.35 0.46 3.62
CA ALA A 159 22.02 0.53 2.33
C ALA A 159 22.96 -0.67 2.11
N CYS A 160 23.71 -1.06 3.14
CA CYS A 160 24.61 -2.23 3.11
C CYS A 160 23.84 -3.52 2.81
N ILE A 161 22.76 -3.80 3.56
CA ILE A 161 21.91 -4.99 3.35
C ILE A 161 21.24 -4.94 1.98
N ARG A 162 20.72 -3.78 1.57
CA ARG A 162 20.10 -3.62 0.24
C ARG A 162 21.08 -3.92 -0.88
N ASN A 163 22.32 -3.42 -0.80
CA ASN A 163 23.34 -3.70 -1.81
C ASN A 163 23.64 -5.20 -1.91
N LEU A 164 23.72 -5.91 -0.78
CA LEU A 164 23.89 -7.37 -0.77
C LEU A 164 22.71 -8.10 -1.41
N LEU A 165 21.48 -7.72 -1.05
CA LEU A 165 20.26 -8.32 -1.58
C LEU A 165 20.08 -8.06 -3.08
N GLU A 166 20.48 -6.88 -3.55
CA GLU A 166 20.38 -6.49 -4.95
C GLU A 166 21.40 -7.21 -5.84
N ASN A 167 22.60 -7.49 -5.28
CA ASN A 167 23.69 -8.21 -5.94
C ASN A 167 23.56 -9.74 -5.81
N ALA A 168 22.66 -10.24 -4.96
CA ALA A 168 22.40 -11.67 -4.85
C ALA A 168 21.84 -12.22 -6.17
N GLU A 169 22.49 -13.24 -6.73
CA GLU A 169 22.09 -13.87 -7.99
C GLU A 169 20.59 -14.18 -8.01
N ASN A 170 19.93 -13.71 -9.08
CA ASN A 170 18.52 -13.88 -9.39
C ASN A 170 17.50 -13.27 -8.40
N ARG A 171 17.91 -12.69 -7.26
CA ARG A 171 17.02 -12.19 -6.17
C ARG A 171 15.92 -13.17 -5.76
N ILE A 172 16.11 -14.45 -6.07
CA ILE A 172 15.16 -15.53 -5.87
C ILE A 172 15.79 -16.45 -4.84
N PHE A 173 15.16 -16.49 -3.68
CA PHE A 173 15.50 -17.33 -2.55
C PHE A 173 14.40 -18.39 -2.44
N GLN A 174 14.55 -19.48 -3.21
CA GLN A 174 13.53 -20.52 -3.34
C GLN A 174 12.15 -19.97 -3.76
N LYS A 175 11.25 -19.78 -2.78
CA LYS A 175 9.88 -19.27 -2.97
C LYS A 175 9.76 -17.75 -2.78
N ILE A 176 10.83 -17.07 -2.39
CA ILE A 176 10.84 -15.63 -2.10
C ILE A 176 11.55 -14.90 -3.24
N LYS A 177 10.89 -13.90 -3.83
CA LYS A 177 11.50 -13.00 -4.81
C LYS A 177 11.58 -11.59 -4.22
N ILE A 178 12.79 -11.03 -4.15
CA ILE A 178 13.00 -9.65 -3.69
C ILE A 178 12.95 -8.72 -4.90
N LEU A 179 11.94 -7.85 -4.93
CA LEU A 179 11.80 -6.85 -5.99
C LEU A 179 12.68 -5.63 -5.73
N PRO A 180 13.14 -4.92 -6.77
CA PRO A 180 13.78 -3.61 -6.61
C PRO A 180 12.86 -2.62 -5.88
N LYS A 181 13.46 -1.71 -5.10
CA LYS A 181 12.73 -0.60 -4.46
C LYS A 181 12.04 0.27 -5.53
N GLY A 182 10.85 0.78 -5.24
CA GLY A 182 10.04 1.54 -6.19
C GLY A 182 9.23 0.69 -7.19
N ARG A 183 9.36 -0.65 -7.17
CA ARG A 183 8.49 -1.58 -7.91
C ARG A 183 7.52 -2.36 -7.02
N SER A 184 7.38 -1.92 -5.78
CA SER A 184 6.47 -2.47 -4.77
C SER A 184 5.13 -1.75 -4.84
N TRP A 185 4.04 -2.49 -4.60
CA TRP A 185 2.68 -1.95 -4.56
C TRP A 185 2.24 -1.51 -3.15
N VAL A 186 3.11 -1.66 -2.15
CA VAL A 186 2.93 -1.09 -0.80
C VAL A 186 3.82 0.14 -0.68
N ARG A 187 3.26 1.28 -0.29
CA ARG A 187 4.00 2.55 -0.15
C ARG A 187 3.38 3.48 0.88
N ASP A 188 4.17 4.44 1.37
CA ASP A 188 3.65 5.49 2.22
C ASP A 188 2.73 6.45 1.45
N GLY A 189 1.69 6.93 2.11
CA GLY A 189 0.75 7.92 1.55
C GLY A 189 1.40 9.27 1.24
N TRP A 190 2.36 9.72 2.06
CA TRP A 190 2.98 11.05 1.92
C TRP A 190 3.73 11.23 0.59
N ILE A 191 4.13 10.15 -0.10
CA ILE A 191 4.90 10.23 -1.36
C ILE A 191 4.06 10.82 -2.51
N THR A 192 2.73 10.75 -2.40
CA THR A 192 1.77 11.23 -3.42
C THR A 192 0.66 12.07 -2.78
N ASN A 193 0.94 12.70 -1.63
CA ASN A 193 -0.04 13.50 -0.91
C ASN A 193 -1.35 12.74 -0.57
N SER A 194 -1.20 11.47 -0.18
CA SER A 194 -2.28 10.50 0.07
C SER A 194 -3.14 10.15 -1.16
N GLN A 195 -2.82 10.67 -2.35
CA GLN A 195 -3.50 10.22 -3.57
C GLN A 195 -3.11 8.78 -3.89
N TRP A 196 -4.06 8.02 -4.43
CA TRP A 196 -3.87 6.60 -4.70
C TRP A 196 -4.64 6.16 -5.94
N SER A 197 -4.28 5.00 -6.48
CA SER A 197 -4.96 4.40 -7.63
C SER A 197 -4.97 2.87 -7.54
N ARG A 198 -6.12 2.26 -7.82
CA ARG A 198 -6.26 0.79 -7.90
C ARG A 198 -5.36 0.13 -8.95
N HIS A 199 -4.88 0.89 -9.95
CA HIS A 199 -4.01 0.38 -11.00
C HIS A 199 -2.52 0.41 -10.63
N VAL A 200 -2.16 1.16 -9.59
CA VAL A 200 -0.77 1.38 -9.17
C VAL A 200 -0.50 0.79 -7.79
N ASP A 201 -1.47 0.92 -6.89
CA ASP A 201 -1.34 0.66 -5.47
C ASP A 201 -2.05 -0.63 -5.08
N PHE A 202 -1.37 -1.43 -4.26
CA PHE A 202 -1.96 -2.57 -3.56
C PHE A 202 -2.36 -2.17 -2.13
N MET A 203 -1.51 -1.38 -1.46
CA MET A 203 -1.75 -0.94 -0.09
C MET A 203 -1.00 0.37 0.21
N LEU A 204 -1.62 1.24 1.00
CA LEU A 204 -0.93 2.37 1.60
C LEU A 204 -0.50 2.01 3.02
N HIS A 205 0.69 2.46 3.39
CA HIS A 205 1.28 2.30 4.72
C HIS A 205 1.46 3.66 5.40
N GLY A 206 1.67 3.63 6.71
CA GLY A 206 2.08 4.76 7.54
C GLY A 206 0.91 5.55 8.13
N TRP A 207 -0.26 4.95 8.28
CA TRP A 207 -1.48 5.56 8.81
C TRP A 207 -1.47 5.63 10.33
N LYS A 208 -0.68 6.55 10.88
CA LYS A 208 -0.74 6.88 12.30
C LYS A 208 -1.95 7.79 12.55
N MET A 209 -2.87 7.40 13.44
CA MET A 209 -4.08 8.19 13.70
C MET A 209 -3.77 9.61 14.19
N SER A 210 -2.70 9.78 14.97
CA SER A 210 -2.20 11.10 15.39
C SER A 210 -1.80 12.03 14.24
N GLN A 211 -1.67 11.50 13.02
CA GLN A 211 -1.29 12.21 11.80
C GLN A 211 -2.46 12.33 10.80
N LEU A 212 -3.64 11.79 11.12
CA LEU A 212 -4.81 11.88 10.26
C LEU A 212 -5.29 13.34 10.16
N ARG A 213 -5.57 13.78 8.93
CA ARG A 213 -6.10 15.11 8.62
C ARG A 213 -7.41 15.00 7.88
N GLU A 214 -8.24 16.03 7.99
CA GLU A 214 -9.45 16.17 7.18
C GLU A 214 -9.06 16.29 5.70
N THR A 215 -9.74 15.54 4.83
CA THR A 215 -9.50 15.60 3.38
C THR A 215 -9.85 17.00 2.86
N PRO A 216 -8.90 17.74 2.27
CA PRO A 216 -9.14 19.09 1.80
C PRO A 216 -10.20 19.17 0.71
N LYS A 217 -10.83 20.34 0.57
CA LYS A 217 -11.86 20.61 -0.43
C LYS A 217 -11.31 20.93 -1.82
N TRP A 218 -10.02 21.26 -1.92
CA TRP A 218 -9.35 21.57 -3.18
C TRP A 218 -8.70 20.32 -3.80
N VAL A 219 -8.41 20.39 -5.10
CA VAL A 219 -7.74 19.31 -5.84
C VAL A 219 -6.31 19.13 -5.35
N LEU A 220 -5.98 17.91 -4.94
CA LEU A 220 -4.63 17.54 -4.55
C LEU A 220 -3.75 17.26 -5.76
N LYS A 221 -2.46 17.57 -5.63
CA LYS A 221 -1.42 17.19 -6.59
C LYS A 221 -0.64 15.99 -6.08
N SER A 222 -0.26 15.09 -6.98
CA SER A 222 0.50 13.87 -6.66
C SER A 222 1.98 14.20 -6.49
N ILE A 223 2.31 14.86 -5.39
CA ILE A 223 3.67 15.23 -5.03
C ILE A 223 4.00 14.79 -3.60
N PRO A 224 5.28 14.55 -3.28
CA PRO A 224 5.66 14.23 -1.92
C PRO A 224 5.34 15.39 -0.95
N THR A 225 4.78 15.07 0.21
CA THR A 225 4.45 16.02 1.27
C THR A 225 5.12 15.65 2.60
N ALA A 226 4.80 16.37 3.67
CA ALA A 226 5.34 16.09 4.99
C ALA A 226 4.94 14.69 5.47
N ARG A 227 5.88 13.99 6.13
CA ARG A 227 5.69 12.60 6.59
C ARG A 227 4.73 12.46 7.78
N ASN A 228 4.30 13.57 8.37
CA ASN A 228 3.48 13.63 9.57
C ASN A 228 2.01 13.99 9.28
N GLN A 229 1.55 13.74 8.06
CA GLN A 229 0.16 13.91 7.68
C GLN A 229 -0.27 12.87 6.65
N TRP A 230 -1.53 12.45 6.74
CA TRP A 230 -2.20 11.66 5.71
C TRP A 230 -3.70 11.93 5.72
N PHE A 231 -4.36 11.63 4.60
CA PHE A 231 -5.81 11.70 4.44
C PHE A 231 -6.38 10.29 4.31
N SER A 232 -7.51 10.02 4.95
CA SER A 232 -8.15 8.70 4.84
C SER A 232 -8.59 8.44 3.40
N PRO A 233 -8.16 7.35 2.75
CA PRO A 233 -8.61 7.02 1.41
C PRO A 233 -10.09 6.60 1.39
N PHE A 234 -10.73 6.44 2.55
CA PHE A 234 -12.13 6.07 2.70
C PHE A 234 -12.97 7.26 3.14
N SER A 235 -14.20 7.34 2.63
CA SER A 235 -15.15 8.40 2.97
C SER A 235 -15.81 8.21 4.34
N GLY A 236 -15.70 7.03 4.95
CA GLY A 236 -16.32 6.68 6.22
C GLY A 236 -15.37 5.98 7.18
N GLU A 237 -15.87 5.73 8.39
CA GLU A 237 -15.11 5.06 9.46
C GLU A 237 -14.94 3.55 9.21
N PHE A 238 -13.85 3.00 9.76
CA PHE A 238 -13.47 1.60 9.60
C PHE A 238 -14.28 0.68 10.52
N HIS A 239 -15.35 0.06 10.01
CA HIS A 239 -16.10 -0.96 10.73
C HIS A 239 -15.86 -2.35 10.12
N VAL A 240 -14.97 -3.15 10.72
CA VAL A 240 -14.63 -4.51 10.24
C VAL A 240 -15.82 -5.46 10.22
N GLU A 241 -16.74 -5.31 11.15
CA GLU A 241 -17.98 -6.09 11.21
C GLU A 241 -18.84 -5.92 9.95
N LYS A 242 -18.81 -4.70 9.40
CA LYS A 242 -19.51 -4.33 8.18
C LYS A 242 -18.76 -4.77 6.92
N CYS A 243 -17.54 -5.28 7.02
CA CYS A 243 -16.77 -5.75 5.87
C CYS A 243 -17.34 -7.06 5.30
N THR A 244 -18.15 -6.94 4.25
CA THR A 244 -18.71 -8.06 3.46
C THR A 244 -18.69 -7.67 1.98
N GLU A 245 -18.71 -8.65 1.07
CA GLU A 245 -18.70 -8.38 -0.39
C GLU A 245 -19.82 -7.44 -0.85
N SER A 246 -20.97 -7.46 -0.15
CA SER A 246 -22.15 -6.66 -0.45
C SER A 246 -22.22 -5.34 0.31
N ASN A 247 -21.33 -5.08 1.28
CA ASN A 247 -21.38 -3.89 2.11
C ASN A 247 -20.28 -2.92 1.73
N SER A 248 -20.73 -1.77 1.27
CA SER A 248 -19.94 -0.74 0.64
C SER A 248 -19.54 0.40 1.60
N THR A 249 -19.69 0.24 2.92
CA THR A 249 -19.28 1.26 3.91
C THR A 249 -17.80 1.66 3.83
N TRP A 250 -17.01 0.90 3.07
CA TRP A 250 -15.62 1.16 2.71
C TRP A 250 -15.47 1.89 1.37
N TYR A 251 -16.41 2.79 1.05
CA TYR A 251 -16.30 3.61 -0.16
C TYR A 251 -15.05 4.46 -0.10
N TYR A 252 -14.30 4.45 -1.20
CA TYR A 252 -13.14 5.29 -1.31
C TYR A 252 -13.53 6.76 -1.52
N ASP A 253 -12.80 7.67 -0.88
CA ASP A 253 -12.90 9.10 -1.14
C ASP A 253 -12.38 9.39 -2.55
N VAL A 254 -13.32 9.70 -3.44
CA VAL A 254 -13.05 10.02 -4.85
C VAL A 254 -12.08 11.21 -5.01
N LYS A 255 -12.01 12.11 -4.03
CA LYS A 255 -11.07 13.26 -4.05
C LYS A 255 -9.62 12.83 -3.94
N LEU A 256 -9.37 11.63 -3.40
CA LEU A 256 -8.03 11.06 -3.21
C LEU A 256 -7.67 10.04 -4.29
N ILE A 257 -8.58 9.75 -5.22
CA ILE A 257 -8.24 8.96 -6.41
C ILE A 257 -7.41 9.87 -7.33
N GLY A 258 -6.14 9.54 -7.49
CA GLY A 258 -5.21 10.32 -8.30
C GLY A 258 -5.05 9.79 -9.72
N ASP A 259 -4.52 10.64 -10.60
CA ASP A 259 -4.14 10.24 -11.95
C ASP A 259 -2.97 9.23 -11.91
N VAL A 260 -3.08 8.19 -12.73
CA VAL A 260 -2.10 7.09 -12.75
C VAL A 260 -0.72 7.57 -13.20
N GLU A 261 -0.66 8.44 -14.21
CA GLU A 261 0.60 8.92 -14.76
C GLU A 261 1.31 9.86 -13.78
N GLU A 262 0.56 10.75 -13.13
CA GLU A 262 1.07 11.66 -12.12
C GLU A 262 1.59 10.92 -10.88
N ILE A 263 0.83 9.95 -10.37
CA ILE A 263 1.26 9.08 -9.27
C ILE A 263 2.56 8.38 -9.66
N GLN A 264 2.60 7.71 -10.82
CA GLN A 264 3.81 7.00 -11.25
C GLN A 264 5.01 7.93 -11.44
N LYS A 265 4.79 9.15 -11.93
CA LYS A 265 5.84 10.16 -12.07
C LYS A 265 6.44 10.54 -10.71
N SER A 266 5.61 10.76 -9.70
CA SER A 266 6.08 11.02 -8.33
C SER A 266 6.85 9.83 -7.76
N LEU A 267 6.31 8.62 -7.92
CA LEU A 267 6.95 7.40 -7.42
C LEU A 267 8.31 7.13 -8.07
N ARG A 268 8.44 7.34 -9.38
CA ARG A 268 9.73 7.23 -10.09
C ARG A 268 10.75 8.24 -9.55
N LYS A 269 10.36 9.50 -9.42
CA LYS A 269 11.22 10.54 -8.85
C LYS A 269 11.69 10.18 -7.43
N MET A 270 10.79 9.65 -6.60
CA MET A 270 11.15 9.21 -5.24
C MET A 270 12.10 8.01 -5.27
N ALA A 271 11.87 7.04 -6.16
CA ALA A 271 12.77 5.89 -6.32
C ALA A 271 14.19 6.33 -6.71
N ASP A 272 14.33 7.28 -7.64
CA ASP A 272 15.63 7.82 -8.05
C ASP A 272 16.33 8.53 -6.89
N ASN A 273 15.61 9.35 -6.13
CA ASN A 273 16.14 10.01 -4.94
C ASN A 273 16.63 9.02 -3.88
N VAL A 274 15.88 7.93 -3.66
CA VAL A 274 16.26 6.87 -2.71
C VAL A 274 17.50 6.12 -3.17
N GLU A 275 17.70 5.96 -4.48
CA GLU A 275 18.91 5.36 -5.02
C GLU A 275 20.14 6.27 -4.83
N VAL A 276 19.99 7.58 -5.00
CA VAL A 276 21.05 8.55 -4.66
C VAL A 276 21.40 8.50 -3.17
N MET A 277 20.39 8.45 -2.29
CA MET A 277 20.61 8.33 -0.84
C MET A 277 21.33 7.03 -0.48
N LYS A 278 20.96 5.91 -1.12
CA LYS A 278 21.65 4.62 -0.93
C LYS A 278 23.14 4.74 -1.26
N LYS A 279 23.49 5.33 -2.41
CA LYS A 279 24.90 5.51 -2.83
C LYS A 279 25.69 6.36 -1.83
N LYS A 280 25.11 7.45 -1.33
CA LYS A 280 25.73 8.29 -0.29
C LYS A 280 25.96 7.52 1.01
N ALA A 281 25.00 6.70 1.43
CA ALA A 281 25.13 5.87 2.61
C ALA A 281 26.19 4.77 2.45
N LEU A 282 26.26 4.12 1.28
CA LEU A 282 27.29 3.12 0.97
C LEU A 282 28.72 3.69 1.04
N ALA A 283 28.91 4.95 0.63
CA ALA A 283 30.21 5.61 0.71
C ALA A 283 30.72 5.81 2.16
N LYS A 284 29.83 5.73 3.16
CA LYS A 284 30.15 5.89 4.58
C LYS A 284 30.35 4.55 5.31
N ILE A 285 30.25 3.41 4.64
CA ILE A 285 30.39 2.09 5.27
C ILE A 285 31.73 1.92 6.00
N ASN A 286 32.81 2.48 5.44
CA ASN A 286 34.16 2.36 6.01
C ASN A 286 34.34 3.08 7.36
N ASN A 287 33.33 3.82 7.83
CA ASN A 287 33.37 4.50 9.12
C ASN A 287 33.03 3.58 10.32
N PHE A 288 32.79 2.27 10.09
CA PHE A 288 32.32 1.30 11.08
C PHE A 288 33.24 0.08 11.25
#